data_AF-A0A924FEL5-F1
#
_entry.id   AF-A0A924FEL5-F1
#
_cell.length_a   1.000
_cell.length_b   1.000
_cell.length_c   1.000
_cell.angle_alpha   90.00
_cell.angle_beta   90.00
_cell.angle_gamma   90.00
#
_symmetry.space_group_name_H-M   'P 1'
#
loop_
_entity.id
_entity.type
_entity.pdbx_description
1 polymer ?
#
loop_
_entity_poly.entity_id
_entity_poly.type
_entity_poly.pdbx_seq_one_letter_code
_entity_poly.pdbx_strand_id
1 'polypeptide(L)'
;FWFSIEKSNDVKAKSMLSFNGMLAKDEDLKIVFVLFYTALLYHIAQLMKHRGIGLPGALTFSGTGSKVLSIISTDDVMLGKLARIIFEKVYNEQYGASGLTLFYERKGPKEVTCKGALMQPANSRPIDTEAISYVYPATFQNEFPTLTYADLRKPAVIDSLLNETNAFIDFFFELNQTFSFTRNLNVSPGSLAIAQRELRTHLDTSLMDGIQRKESDAAAESSGMSDALAAPIEETLFFYPLVGAINKLANALV
;
A
#
# COMPACT_ATOMS: atom_id res chain seq x y z
N PHE A 1 5.00 18.20 2.19
CA PHE A 1 5.31 19.57 2.66
C PHE A 1 5.94 19.57 4.06
N TRP A 2 5.25 19.11 5.11
CA TRP A 2 5.76 19.10 6.50
C TRP A 2 7.06 18.29 6.74
N PHE A 3 7.20 17.09 6.15
CA PHE A 3 8.45 16.31 6.22
C PHE A 3 9.66 16.95 5.54
N SER A 4 9.43 17.94 4.66
CA SER A 4 10.51 18.71 4.03
C SER A 4 10.97 19.86 4.93
N ILE A 5 10.09 20.39 5.79
CA ILE A 5 10.39 21.46 6.76
C ILE A 5 11.29 20.96 7.89
N GLU A 6 11.13 19.70 8.32
CA GLU A 6 12.03 19.03 9.29
C GLU A 6 13.50 19.02 8.83
N LYS A 7 13.76 19.13 7.51
CA LYS A 7 15.11 19.14 6.96
C LYS A 7 15.77 20.52 6.90
N SER A 8 15.07 21.61 7.21
CA SER A 8 15.66 22.95 7.23
C SER A 8 16.66 23.07 8.39
N ASN A 9 17.75 23.80 8.16
CA ASN A 9 18.82 23.95 9.17
C ASN A 9 18.29 24.63 10.45
N ASP A 10 17.30 25.52 10.32
CA ASP A 10 16.68 26.23 11.45
C ASP A 10 15.88 25.30 12.38
N VAL A 11 15.25 24.25 11.83
CA VAL A 11 14.46 23.28 12.61
C VAL A 11 15.36 22.21 13.24
N LYS A 12 16.41 21.78 12.52
CA LYS A 12 17.44 20.87 13.07
C LYS A 12 18.19 21.50 14.25
N ALA A 13 18.51 22.79 14.17
CA ALA A 13 19.22 23.52 15.23
C ALA A 13 18.42 23.62 16.54
N LYS A 14 17.09 23.49 16.48
CA LYS A 14 16.20 23.60 17.65
C LYS A 14 15.80 22.25 18.27
N SER A 15 16.21 21.11 17.71
CA SER A 15 15.83 19.74 18.15
C SER A 15 14.34 19.50 18.44
N MET A 16 13.45 20.38 17.99
CA MET A 16 12.11 20.54 18.57
C MET A 16 11.02 19.71 17.88
N LEU A 17 11.19 19.28 16.63
CA LEU A 17 10.13 18.61 15.87
C LEU A 17 10.69 17.51 14.97
N SER A 18 10.52 16.26 15.40
CA SER A 18 10.55 15.12 14.47
C SER A 18 9.14 14.57 14.32
N PHE A 19 8.47 14.90 13.22
CA PHE A 19 7.11 14.42 12.96
C PHE A 19 7.06 12.90 12.86
N ASN A 20 8.08 12.27 12.26
CA ASN A 20 8.21 10.81 12.27
C ASN A 20 8.35 10.27 13.69
N GLY A 21 9.15 10.92 14.54
CA GLY A 21 9.31 10.54 15.94
C GLY A 21 8.03 10.73 16.77
N MET A 22 7.24 11.77 16.48
CA MET A 22 5.94 11.99 17.11
C MET A 22 4.94 10.90 16.69
N LEU A 23 4.82 10.64 15.38
CA LEU A 23 3.94 9.60 14.84
C LEU A 23 4.36 8.19 15.29
N ALA A 24 5.67 7.93 15.45
CA ALA A 24 6.16 6.64 15.95
C ALA A 24 5.85 6.40 17.44
N LYS A 25 5.70 7.47 18.21
CA LYS A 25 5.35 7.43 19.65
C LYS A 25 3.85 7.46 19.89
N ASP A 26 3.07 7.91 18.91
CA ASP A 26 1.62 7.91 18.97
C ASP A 26 1.09 6.49 18.76
N GLU A 27 0.66 5.84 19.84
CA GLU A 27 0.18 4.46 19.82
C GLU A 27 -1.17 4.32 19.12
N ASP A 28 -1.96 5.39 19.09
CA ASP A 28 -3.29 5.41 18.49
C ASP A 28 -3.19 5.56 16.98
N LEU A 29 -2.42 6.54 16.49
CA LEU A 29 -2.23 6.77 15.05
C LEU A 29 -1.40 5.69 14.36
N LYS A 30 -0.62 4.92 15.11
CA LYS A 30 0.25 3.88 14.52
C LYS A 30 -0.50 2.85 13.69
N ILE A 31 -1.74 2.51 14.08
CA ILE A 31 -2.58 1.57 13.33
C ILE A 31 -2.78 1.98 11.87
N VAL A 32 -2.83 3.29 11.59
CA VAL A 32 -3.00 3.83 10.23
C VAL A 32 -1.82 3.42 9.34
N PHE A 33 -0.60 3.50 9.87
CA PHE A 33 0.61 3.13 9.14
C PHE A 33 0.75 1.62 8.99
N VAL A 34 0.37 0.85 10.01
CA VAL A 34 0.33 -0.62 9.94
C VAL A 34 -0.67 -1.09 8.89
N LEU A 35 -1.87 -0.49 8.86
CA LEU A 35 -2.89 -0.77 7.86
C LEU A 35 -2.40 -0.46 6.44
N PHE A 36 -1.83 0.74 6.25
CA PHE A 36 -1.30 1.15 4.94
C PHE A 36 -0.18 0.22 4.46
N TYR A 37 0.77 -0.15 5.33
CA TYR A 37 1.83 -1.09 4.98
C TYR A 37 1.29 -2.48 4.65
N THR A 38 0.32 -2.96 5.43
CA THR A 38 -0.31 -4.27 5.18
C THR A 38 -1.07 -4.26 3.86
N ALA A 39 -1.79 -3.18 3.53
CA ALA A 39 -2.49 -3.00 2.26
C ALA A 39 -1.53 -3.06 1.07
N LEU A 40 -0.40 -2.35 1.15
CA LEU A 40 0.63 -2.39 0.11
C LEU A 40 1.16 -3.80 -0.13
N LEU A 41 1.56 -4.49 0.94
CA LEU A 41 2.12 -5.84 0.82
C LEU A 41 1.08 -6.87 0.38
N TYR A 42 -0.15 -6.79 0.89
CA TYR A 42 -1.26 -7.63 0.47
C TYR A 42 -1.51 -7.48 -1.03
N HIS A 43 -1.61 -6.24 -1.53
CA HIS A 43 -1.84 -5.98 -2.95
C HIS A 43 -0.69 -6.48 -3.83
N ILE A 44 0.56 -6.23 -3.43
CA ILE A 44 1.74 -6.73 -4.16
C ILE A 44 1.76 -8.26 -4.18
N ALA A 45 1.48 -8.91 -3.04
CA ALA A 45 1.45 -10.36 -2.96
C ALA A 45 0.36 -10.97 -3.87
N GLN A 46 -0.84 -10.37 -3.89
CA GLN A 46 -1.93 -10.78 -4.78
C GLN A 46 -1.58 -10.57 -6.25
N LEU A 47 -1.00 -9.42 -6.60
CA LEU A 47 -0.53 -9.14 -7.97
C LEU A 47 0.49 -10.18 -8.43
N MET A 48 1.50 -10.46 -7.60
CA MET A 48 2.54 -11.44 -7.91
C MET A 48 1.95 -12.84 -8.08
N LYS A 49 1.08 -13.25 -7.16
CA LYS A 49 0.39 -14.55 -7.21
C LYS A 49 -0.46 -14.68 -8.47
N HIS A 50 -1.22 -13.64 -8.83
CA HIS A 50 -2.01 -13.59 -10.05
C HIS A 50 -1.14 -13.73 -11.30
N ARG A 51 0.06 -13.14 -11.28
CA ARG A 51 1.06 -13.26 -12.36
C ARG A 51 1.86 -14.57 -12.34
N GLY A 52 1.60 -15.49 -11.41
CA GLY A 52 2.35 -16.74 -11.27
C GLY A 52 3.80 -16.54 -10.82
N ILE A 53 4.10 -15.40 -10.19
CA ILE A 53 5.42 -15.11 -9.61
C ILE A 53 5.45 -15.74 -8.22
N GLY A 54 6.52 -16.48 -7.92
CA GLY A 54 6.69 -17.12 -6.61
C GLY A 54 7.00 -16.13 -5.48
N LEU A 55 7.04 -16.64 -4.25
CA LEU A 55 7.38 -15.87 -3.05
C LEU A 55 8.71 -15.10 -3.24
N PRO A 56 8.75 -13.77 -2.97
CA PRO A 56 9.96 -12.99 -3.14
C PRO A 56 10.98 -13.31 -2.04
N GLY A 57 12.24 -13.54 -2.42
CA GLY A 57 13.34 -13.69 -1.45
C GLY A 57 13.79 -12.38 -0.81
N ALA A 58 13.48 -11.24 -1.45
CA ALA A 58 13.83 -9.92 -0.95
C ALA A 58 12.81 -8.84 -1.31
N LEU A 59 12.64 -7.87 -0.43
CA LEU A 59 11.90 -6.63 -0.68
C LEU A 59 12.79 -5.43 -0.38
N THR A 60 12.80 -4.46 -1.28
CA THR A 60 13.60 -3.24 -1.13
C THR A 60 12.70 -2.04 -0.98
N PHE A 61 12.88 -1.29 0.10
CA PHE A 61 12.17 -0.04 0.34
C PHE A 61 13.09 1.16 0.13
N SER A 62 12.64 2.10 -0.71
CA SER A 62 13.37 3.34 -1.01
C SER A 62 12.48 4.57 -0.82
N GLY A 63 13.13 5.74 -0.75
CA GLY A 63 12.47 7.05 -0.81
C GLY A 63 11.54 7.33 0.38
N THR A 64 10.28 7.64 0.08
CA THR A 64 9.24 7.92 1.10
C THR A 64 8.75 6.63 1.77
N GLY A 65 8.78 5.50 1.08
CA GLY A 65 8.36 4.21 1.63
C GLY A 65 9.18 3.80 2.85
N SER A 66 10.50 3.98 2.82
CA SER A 66 11.36 3.67 3.97
C SER A 66 11.12 4.58 5.20
N LYS A 67 10.60 5.79 4.99
CA LYS A 67 10.20 6.68 6.11
C LYS A 67 8.94 6.18 6.79
N VAL A 68 7.95 5.74 6.03
CA VAL A 68 6.70 5.19 6.58
C VAL A 68 6.99 3.98 7.47
N LEU A 69 7.91 3.11 7.05
CA LEU A 69 8.30 1.95 7.87
C LEU A 69 8.94 2.35 9.20
N SER A 70 9.73 3.42 9.22
CA SER A 70 10.32 3.93 10.47
C SER A 70 9.30 4.45 11.48
N ILE A 71 8.07 4.75 11.05
CA ILE A 71 6.95 5.11 11.94
C ILE A 71 6.35 3.84 12.57
N ILE A 72 6.27 2.75 11.81
CA ILE A 72 5.71 1.47 12.26
C ILE A 72 6.65 0.82 13.28
N SER A 73 7.91 0.64 12.92
CA SER A 73 8.93 0.10 13.80
C SER A 73 10.33 0.45 13.30
N THR A 74 11.26 0.65 14.23
CA THR A 74 12.69 0.75 13.91
C THR A 74 13.38 -0.62 13.87
N ASP A 75 12.68 -1.67 14.32
CA ASP A 75 13.13 -3.07 14.31
C ASP A 75 12.85 -3.71 12.93
N ASP A 76 13.91 -3.77 12.12
CA ASP A 76 13.89 -4.35 10.78
C ASP A 76 13.53 -5.85 10.78
N VAL A 77 13.86 -6.59 11.85
CA VAL A 77 13.52 -8.01 11.99
C VAL A 77 12.02 -8.17 12.20
N MET A 78 11.43 -7.32 13.02
CA MET A 78 9.99 -7.31 13.27
C MET A 78 9.18 -6.94 12.03
N LEU A 79 9.61 -5.93 11.27
CA LEU A 79 9.01 -5.59 9.98
C LEU A 79 9.14 -6.75 8.98
N GLY A 80 10.29 -7.44 8.98
CA GLY A 80 10.53 -8.63 8.17
C GLY A 80 9.58 -9.76 8.50
N LYS A 81 9.34 -10.01 9.79
CA LYS A 81 8.36 -11.00 10.26
C LYS A 81 6.95 -10.65 9.81
N LEU A 82 6.52 -9.38 9.94
CA LEU A 82 5.21 -8.95 9.49
C LEU A 82 5.05 -9.16 7.97
N ALA A 83 6.01 -8.70 7.18
CA ALA A 83 6.00 -8.87 5.73
C ALA A 83 5.94 -10.34 5.34
N ARG A 84 6.76 -11.19 5.97
CA ARG A 84 6.77 -12.63 5.76
C ARG A 84 5.39 -13.24 5.99
N ILE A 85 4.77 -12.98 7.14
CA ILE A 85 3.44 -13.54 7.47
C ILE A 85 2.39 -13.09 6.45
N ILE A 86 2.46 -11.84 5.98
CA ILE A 86 1.53 -11.33 4.95
C ILE A 86 1.66 -12.16 3.67
N PHE A 87 2.88 -12.34 3.15
CA PHE A 87 3.12 -13.14 1.95
C PHE A 87 2.72 -14.60 2.15
N GLU A 88 3.10 -15.23 3.27
CA GLU A 88 2.75 -16.63 3.55
C GLU A 88 1.24 -16.84 3.59
N LYS A 89 0.50 -15.90 4.18
CA LYS A 89 -0.95 -15.98 4.28
C LYS A 89 -1.64 -15.75 2.93
N VAL A 90 -1.15 -14.84 2.09
CA VAL A 90 -1.70 -14.63 0.73
C VAL A 90 -1.40 -15.83 -0.18
N TYR A 91 -0.19 -16.39 -0.11
CA TYR A 91 0.20 -17.54 -0.92
C TYR A 91 -0.36 -18.86 -0.40
N ASN A 92 -0.75 -18.91 0.88
CA ASN A 92 -1.03 -20.15 1.61
C ASN A 92 0.15 -21.14 1.57
N GLU A 93 1.37 -20.58 1.63
CA GLU A 93 2.64 -21.30 1.55
C GLU A 93 3.63 -20.70 2.56
N GLN A 94 4.50 -21.53 3.14
CA GLN A 94 5.51 -21.07 4.10
C GLN A 94 6.84 -20.77 3.40
N TYR A 95 7.56 -19.74 3.85
CA TYR A 95 8.92 -19.53 3.39
C TYR A 95 9.85 -20.66 3.86
N GLY A 96 10.74 -21.10 2.97
CA GLY A 96 11.85 -21.98 3.32
C GLY A 96 12.93 -21.30 4.16
N ALA A 97 14.05 -22.00 4.38
CA ALA A 97 15.14 -21.55 5.27
C ALA A 97 15.73 -20.17 4.90
N SER A 98 15.74 -19.82 3.62
CA SER A 98 16.24 -18.53 3.13
C SER A 98 15.35 -17.34 3.49
N GLY A 99 14.07 -17.58 3.81
CA GLY A 99 13.14 -16.55 4.29
C GLY A 99 12.87 -15.41 3.31
N LEU A 100 12.42 -14.30 3.88
CA LEU A 100 12.27 -13.00 3.21
C LEU A 100 13.25 -12.01 3.85
N THR A 101 14.08 -11.37 3.04
CA THR A 101 15.00 -10.31 3.50
C THR A 101 14.45 -8.94 3.15
N LEU A 102 14.44 -8.01 4.11
CA LEU A 102 14.08 -6.62 3.86
C LEU A 102 15.34 -5.77 3.72
N PHE A 103 15.45 -5.06 2.61
CA PHE A 103 16.51 -4.10 2.35
C PHE A 103 16.00 -2.67 2.51
N TYR A 104 16.66 -1.90 3.36
CA TYR A 104 16.33 -0.51 3.64
C TYR A 104 17.54 0.36 3.32
N GLU A 105 17.42 1.22 2.31
CA GLU A 105 18.40 2.28 2.13
C GLU A 105 17.92 3.54 2.85
N ARG A 106 18.41 3.74 4.08
CA ARG A 106 18.03 4.87 4.94
C ARG A 106 18.87 6.13 4.67
N LYS A 107 20.08 6.01 4.12
CA LYS A 107 21.02 7.14 3.97
C LYS A 107 20.97 7.78 2.60
N GLY A 108 20.80 6.98 1.54
CA GLY A 108 20.79 7.47 0.16
C GLY A 108 19.90 6.65 -0.78
N PRO A 109 18.57 6.57 -0.56
CA PRO A 109 17.71 5.68 -1.34
C PRO A 109 17.72 5.97 -2.85
N LYS A 110 17.88 7.25 -3.21
CA LYS A 110 18.01 7.67 -4.62
C LYS A 110 19.37 7.26 -5.21
N GLU A 111 20.44 7.25 -4.40
CA GLU A 111 21.79 6.88 -4.85
C GLU A 111 21.86 5.39 -5.18
N VAL A 112 21.16 4.53 -4.42
CA VAL A 112 21.07 3.10 -4.73
C VAL A 112 20.34 2.84 -6.04
N THR A 113 19.21 3.53 -6.29
CA THR A 113 18.51 3.45 -7.58
C THR A 113 19.41 3.90 -8.74
N CYS A 114 20.10 5.04 -8.60
CA CYS A 114 21.03 5.54 -9.61
C CYS A 114 22.21 4.58 -9.84
N LYS A 115 22.76 3.99 -8.77
CA LYS A 115 23.84 3.01 -8.86
C LYS A 115 23.39 1.75 -9.60
N GLY A 116 22.15 1.30 -9.38
CA GLY A 116 21.56 0.20 -10.15
C GLY A 116 21.55 0.47 -11.66
N ALA A 117 21.15 1.67 -12.07
CA ALA A 117 21.19 2.08 -13.48
C ALA A 117 22.62 2.17 -14.03
N LEU A 118 23.57 2.70 -13.25
CA LEU A 118 24.99 2.78 -13.65
C LEU A 118 25.68 1.41 -13.75
N MET A 119 25.25 0.44 -12.95
CA MET A 119 25.77 -0.93 -12.96
C MET A 119 25.11 -1.82 -14.02
N GLN A 120 24.17 -1.29 -14.80
CA GLN A 120 23.54 -2.02 -15.89
C GLN A 120 24.61 -2.36 -16.95
N PRO A 121 24.78 -3.65 -17.33
CA PRO A 121 25.79 -4.03 -18.31
C PRO A 121 25.54 -3.31 -19.64
N ALA A 122 26.59 -2.83 -20.31
CA ALA A 122 26.49 -2.16 -21.61
C ALA A 122 25.79 -3.01 -22.70
N ASN A 123 25.74 -4.33 -22.50
CA ASN A 123 25.10 -5.30 -23.40
C ASN A 123 23.66 -5.66 -22.98
N SER A 124 23.05 -4.93 -22.04
CA SER A 124 21.66 -5.17 -21.67
C SER A 124 20.77 -4.89 -22.87
N ARG A 125 20.01 -5.90 -23.30
CA ARG A 125 19.02 -5.75 -24.36
C ARG A 125 18.04 -4.63 -23.98
N PRO A 126 17.57 -3.83 -24.95
CA PRO A 126 16.45 -2.95 -24.70
C PRO A 126 15.29 -3.79 -24.17
N ILE A 127 14.79 -3.42 -22.99
CA ILE A 127 13.62 -4.04 -22.39
C ILE A 127 12.43 -3.29 -22.95
N ASP A 128 11.52 -4.00 -23.61
CA ASP A 128 10.22 -3.46 -23.97
C ASP A 128 9.40 -3.28 -22.68
N THR A 129 9.29 -2.03 -22.24
CA THR A 129 8.59 -1.68 -21.00
C THR A 129 7.08 -1.86 -21.11
N GLU A 130 6.50 -1.70 -22.30
CA GLU A 130 5.07 -1.88 -22.53
C GLU A 130 4.70 -3.36 -22.41
N ALA A 131 5.54 -4.24 -22.97
CA ALA A 131 5.35 -5.69 -22.90
C ALA A 131 5.36 -6.26 -21.47
N ILE A 132 6.02 -5.57 -20.52
CA ILE A 132 6.09 -6.00 -19.11
C ILE A 132 5.16 -5.22 -18.17
N SER A 133 4.52 -4.16 -18.67
CA SER A 133 3.63 -3.33 -17.86
C SER A 133 2.34 -4.07 -17.53
N TYR A 134 1.91 -3.97 -16.27
CA TYR A 134 0.69 -4.60 -15.81
C TYR A 134 -0.05 -3.78 -14.79
N VAL A 135 -1.34 -3.64 -15.01
CA VAL A 135 -2.28 -3.10 -14.04
C VAL A 135 -3.06 -4.26 -13.45
N TYR A 136 -2.92 -4.47 -12.15
CA TYR A 136 -3.74 -5.42 -11.41
C TYR A 136 -4.92 -4.68 -10.78
N PRO A 137 -6.15 -4.86 -11.28
CA PRO A 137 -7.31 -4.12 -10.79
C PRO A 137 -7.69 -4.49 -9.35
N ALA A 138 -7.35 -5.73 -8.96
CA ALA A 138 -7.75 -6.37 -7.70
C ALA A 138 -9.27 -6.40 -7.51
N THR A 139 -9.97 -7.00 -8.48
CA THR A 139 -11.37 -7.39 -8.31
C THR A 139 -11.46 -8.68 -7.49
N PHE A 140 -12.56 -8.86 -6.76
CA PHE A 140 -12.74 -10.05 -5.93
C PHE A 140 -12.62 -11.31 -6.80
N GLN A 141 -11.77 -12.25 -6.36
CA GLN A 141 -11.46 -13.49 -7.09
C GLN A 141 -10.97 -13.30 -8.54
N ASN A 142 -10.55 -12.08 -8.93
CA ASN A 142 -10.16 -11.73 -10.29
C ASN A 142 -11.28 -11.89 -11.34
N GLU A 143 -12.54 -11.71 -10.94
CA GLU A 143 -13.71 -11.87 -11.82
C GLU A 143 -13.71 -10.96 -13.05
N PHE A 144 -12.97 -9.84 -13.01
CA PHE A 144 -12.84 -8.90 -14.12
C PHE A 144 -11.37 -8.62 -14.45
N PRO A 145 -10.76 -9.39 -15.38
CA PRO A 145 -9.35 -9.25 -15.73
C PRO A 145 -9.06 -8.02 -16.59
N THR A 146 -10.08 -7.51 -17.29
CA THR A 146 -10.00 -6.32 -18.13
C THR A 146 -11.18 -5.41 -17.82
N LEU A 147 -10.90 -4.13 -17.54
CA LEU A 147 -11.90 -3.13 -17.23
C LEU A 147 -11.56 -1.83 -17.96
N THR A 148 -12.60 -1.09 -18.31
CA THR A 148 -12.54 0.32 -18.70
C THR A 148 -13.10 1.19 -17.59
N TYR A 149 -12.87 2.51 -17.65
CA TYR A 149 -13.47 3.44 -16.69
C TYR A 149 -15.02 3.42 -16.74
N ALA A 150 -15.62 3.18 -17.90
CA ALA A 150 -17.07 3.02 -18.06
C ALA A 150 -17.63 1.82 -17.27
N ASP A 151 -16.83 0.78 -17.05
CA ASP A 151 -17.24 -0.43 -16.34
C ASP A 151 -17.35 -0.22 -14.82
N LEU A 152 -16.68 0.79 -14.26
CA LEU A 152 -16.57 1.01 -12.82
C LEU A 152 -17.90 1.34 -12.14
N ARG A 153 -18.90 1.79 -12.92
CA ARG A 153 -20.26 2.08 -12.44
C ARG A 153 -21.21 0.89 -12.56
N LYS A 154 -20.77 -0.25 -13.10
CA LYS A 154 -21.59 -1.46 -13.16
C LYS A 154 -21.73 -2.05 -11.75
N PRO A 155 -22.95 -2.37 -11.28
CA PRO A 155 -23.17 -2.92 -9.93
C PRO A 155 -22.28 -4.11 -9.59
N ALA A 156 -22.13 -5.06 -10.50
CA ALA A 156 -21.28 -6.24 -10.29
C ALA A 156 -19.79 -5.90 -10.06
N VAL A 157 -19.27 -4.87 -10.75
CA VAL A 157 -17.88 -4.42 -10.58
C VAL A 157 -17.71 -3.74 -9.21
N ILE A 158 -18.67 -2.89 -8.84
CA ILE A 158 -18.72 -2.22 -7.53
C ILE A 158 -18.73 -3.26 -6.40
N ASP A 159 -19.64 -4.23 -6.48
CA ASP A 159 -19.77 -5.29 -5.48
C ASP A 159 -18.48 -6.09 -5.35
N SER A 160 -17.85 -6.44 -6.47
CA SER A 160 -16.54 -7.12 -6.49
C SER A 160 -15.44 -6.28 -5.82
N LEU A 161 -15.35 -4.97 -6.09
CA LEU A 161 -14.34 -4.10 -5.47
C LEU A 161 -14.55 -3.95 -3.96
N LEU A 162 -15.82 -3.85 -3.53
CA LEU A 162 -16.16 -3.80 -2.11
C LEU A 162 -15.88 -5.13 -1.43
N ASN A 163 -16.15 -6.26 -2.08
CA ASN A 163 -15.83 -7.59 -1.56
C ASN A 163 -14.32 -7.79 -1.38
N GLU A 164 -13.50 -7.38 -2.34
CA GLU A 164 -12.03 -7.43 -2.18
C GLU A 164 -11.55 -6.55 -1.02
N THR A 165 -12.13 -5.35 -0.89
CA THR A 165 -11.80 -4.43 0.22
C THR A 165 -12.17 -5.04 1.57
N ASN A 166 -13.35 -5.64 1.67
CA ASN A 166 -13.80 -6.32 2.88
C ASN A 166 -12.91 -7.53 3.20
N ALA A 167 -12.53 -8.32 2.19
CA ALA A 167 -11.60 -9.44 2.36
C ALA A 167 -10.23 -8.99 2.88
N PHE A 168 -9.72 -7.85 2.40
CA PHE A 168 -8.51 -7.25 2.95
C PHE A 168 -8.67 -6.81 4.40
N ILE A 169 -9.80 -6.20 4.77
CA ILE A 169 -10.08 -5.78 6.15
C ILE A 169 -10.12 -7.00 7.08
N ASP A 170 -10.76 -8.09 6.66
CA ASP A 170 -10.75 -9.36 7.40
C ASP A 170 -9.34 -9.92 7.53
N PHE A 171 -8.59 -9.97 6.42
CA PHE A 171 -7.19 -10.37 6.41
C PHE A 171 -6.35 -9.57 7.42
N PHE A 172 -6.53 -8.25 7.48
CA PHE A 172 -5.81 -7.35 8.39
C PHE A 172 -6.09 -7.69 9.86
N PHE A 173 -7.35 -7.92 10.23
CA PHE A 173 -7.70 -8.25 11.62
C PHE A 173 -7.33 -9.68 12.00
N GLU A 174 -7.42 -10.62 11.08
CA GLU A 174 -6.89 -11.98 11.31
C GLU A 174 -5.37 -11.97 11.47
N LEU A 175 -4.66 -11.12 10.72
CA LEU A 175 -3.22 -10.93 10.86
C LEU A 175 -2.87 -10.50 12.30
N ASN A 176 -3.65 -9.58 12.89
CA ASN A 176 -3.48 -9.17 14.29
C ASN A 176 -3.63 -10.33 15.29
N GLN A 177 -4.46 -11.34 14.99
CA GLN A 177 -4.62 -12.51 15.86
C GLN A 177 -3.35 -13.37 15.88
N THR A 178 -2.70 -13.53 14.73
CA THR A 178 -1.43 -14.29 14.59
C THR A 178 -0.19 -13.48 14.97
N PHE A 179 -0.20 -12.17 14.69
CA PHE A 179 0.87 -11.22 14.93
C PHE A 179 0.28 -10.01 15.63
N SER A 180 0.28 -10.01 16.96
CA SER A 180 -0.35 -8.94 17.74
C SER A 180 0.30 -7.58 17.48
N PHE A 181 -0.47 -6.66 16.89
CA PHE A 181 -0.03 -5.29 16.62
C PHE A 181 0.23 -4.52 17.92
N THR A 182 -0.54 -4.77 18.97
CA THR A 182 -0.29 -4.18 20.29
C THR A 182 1.06 -4.63 20.86
N ARG A 183 1.30 -5.95 20.93
CA ARG A 183 2.54 -6.47 21.55
C ARG A 183 3.78 -6.20 20.72
N ASN A 184 3.66 -6.31 19.40
CA ASN A 184 4.81 -6.23 18.51
C ASN A 184 5.05 -4.79 18.05
N LEU A 185 4.01 -4.05 17.68
CA LEU A 185 4.16 -2.74 17.03
C LEU A 185 3.83 -1.56 17.96
N ASN A 186 3.36 -1.81 19.19
CA ASN A 186 2.90 -0.77 20.12
C ASN A 186 1.72 0.04 19.57
N VAL A 187 0.74 -0.68 19.00
CA VAL A 187 -0.57 -0.15 18.60
C VAL A 187 -1.54 -0.27 19.78
N SER A 188 -2.23 0.81 20.12
CA SER A 188 -3.13 0.80 21.27
C SER A 188 -4.33 -0.15 21.05
N PRO A 189 -4.86 -0.81 22.11
CA PRO A 189 -6.09 -1.58 22.00
C PRO A 189 -7.31 -0.73 21.61
N GLY A 190 -7.35 0.54 22.04
CA GLY A 190 -8.42 1.49 21.72
C GLY A 190 -8.48 1.80 20.23
N SER A 191 -7.34 2.09 19.61
CA SER A 191 -7.25 2.35 18.16
C SER A 191 -7.63 1.13 17.32
N LEU A 192 -7.31 -0.08 17.77
CA LEU A 192 -7.78 -1.32 17.14
C LEU A 192 -9.30 -1.45 17.16
N ALA A 193 -9.95 -1.14 18.28
CA ALA A 193 -11.41 -1.16 18.39
C ALA A 193 -12.06 -0.08 17.50
N ILE A 194 -11.47 1.12 17.43
CA ILE A 194 -11.91 2.18 16.51
C ILE A 194 -11.76 1.72 15.06
N ALA A 195 -10.62 1.15 14.68
CA ALA A 195 -10.41 0.64 13.32
C ALA A 195 -11.42 -0.44 12.92
N GLN A 196 -11.79 -1.35 13.81
CA GLN A 196 -12.81 -2.37 13.52
C GLN A 196 -14.16 -1.75 13.17
N ARG A 197 -14.52 -0.64 13.82
CA ARG A 197 -15.77 0.08 13.56
C ARG A 197 -15.68 0.94 12.29
N GLU A 198 -14.60 1.70 12.13
CA GLU A 198 -14.51 2.75 11.10
C GLU A 198 -14.14 2.22 9.71
N LEU A 199 -13.35 1.13 9.62
CA LEU A 199 -12.83 0.69 8.32
C LEU A 199 -13.90 0.20 7.35
N ARG A 200 -15.08 -0.21 7.84
CA ARG A 200 -16.21 -0.66 7.00
C ARG A 200 -17.26 0.43 6.78
N THR A 201 -17.08 1.60 7.39
CA THR A 201 -18.07 2.68 7.37
C THR A 201 -18.07 3.41 6.02
N HIS A 202 -19.18 3.31 5.29
CA HIS A 202 -19.41 3.97 4.00
C HIS A 202 -18.29 3.69 2.96
N LEU A 203 -17.90 2.41 2.81
CA LEU A 203 -16.90 1.98 1.81
C LEU A 203 -17.39 2.22 0.38
N ASP A 204 -18.68 2.05 0.13
CA ASP A 204 -19.37 2.36 -1.13
C ASP A 204 -19.18 3.82 -1.53
N THR A 205 -19.38 4.74 -0.58
CA THR A 205 -19.17 6.17 -0.81
C THR A 205 -17.71 6.46 -1.11
N SER A 206 -16.78 5.87 -0.35
CA SER A 206 -15.34 6.05 -0.56
C SER A 206 -14.85 5.49 -1.90
N LEU A 207 -15.42 4.38 -2.36
CA LEU A 207 -15.18 3.84 -3.70
C LEU A 207 -15.68 4.81 -4.77
N MET A 208 -16.90 5.31 -4.64
CA MET A 208 -17.49 6.26 -5.60
C MET A 208 -16.71 7.56 -5.70
N ASP A 209 -16.24 8.10 -4.57
CA ASP A 209 -15.36 9.28 -4.56
C ASP A 209 -14.04 9.01 -5.30
N GLY A 210 -13.47 7.80 -5.16
CA GLY A 210 -12.29 7.36 -5.90
C GLY A 210 -12.53 7.31 -7.41
N ILE A 211 -13.61 6.65 -7.82
CA ILE A 211 -14.01 6.55 -9.23
C ILE A 211 -14.23 7.94 -9.83
N GLN A 212 -15.00 8.79 -9.16
CA GLN A 212 -15.33 10.12 -9.67
C GLN A 212 -14.10 11.01 -9.83
N ARG A 213 -13.15 10.96 -8.90
CA ARG A 213 -11.88 11.69 -9.04
C ARG A 213 -11.12 11.23 -10.28
N LYS A 214 -10.98 9.92 -10.48
CA LYS A 214 -10.24 9.41 -11.63
C LYS A 214 -10.94 9.68 -12.96
N GLU A 215 -12.27 9.58 -13.02
CA GLU A 215 -13.05 9.97 -14.20
C GLU A 215 -12.81 11.44 -14.56
N SER A 216 -12.75 12.33 -13.55
CA SER A 216 -12.45 13.75 -13.75
C SER A 216 -11.03 13.99 -14.27
N ASP A 217 -10.05 13.29 -13.71
CA ASP A 217 -8.65 13.40 -14.15
C ASP A 217 -8.49 12.89 -15.60
N ALA A 218 -9.08 11.74 -15.93
CA ALA A 218 -9.05 11.17 -17.27
C ALA A 218 -9.76 12.06 -18.31
N ALA A 219 -10.87 12.70 -17.93
CA ALA A 219 -11.57 13.66 -18.79
C ALA A 219 -10.74 14.92 -19.08
N ALA A 220 -9.87 15.34 -18.16
CA ALA A 220 -8.97 16.48 -18.37
C ALA A 220 -7.83 16.16 -19.34
N GLU A 221 -7.46 14.89 -19.46
CA GLU A 221 -6.35 14.41 -20.30
C GLU A 221 -6.81 13.91 -21.69
N SER A 222 -8.12 13.73 -21.90
CA SER A 222 -8.70 13.14 -23.12
C SER A 222 -9.39 14.18 -24.02
N SER A 223 -9.61 13.82 -25.29
CA SER A 223 -10.39 14.63 -26.27
C SER A 223 -11.87 14.80 -25.92
N GLY A 224 -12.37 14.03 -24.95
CA GLY A 224 -13.72 14.13 -24.41
C GLY A 224 -14.03 13.03 -23.40
N MET A 225 -15.14 13.17 -22.68
CA MET A 225 -15.57 12.22 -21.63
C MET A 225 -15.84 10.81 -22.17
N SER A 226 -16.34 10.68 -23.40
CA SER A 226 -16.56 9.37 -24.03
C SER A 226 -15.27 8.59 -24.19
N ASP A 227 -14.21 9.28 -24.61
CA ASP A 227 -12.91 8.67 -24.91
C ASP A 227 -12.20 8.31 -23.60
N ALA A 228 -12.29 9.18 -22.59
CA ALA A 228 -11.80 8.91 -21.23
C ALA A 228 -12.46 7.68 -20.61
N LEU A 229 -13.79 7.54 -20.73
CA LEU A 229 -14.51 6.42 -20.14
C LEU A 229 -14.28 5.09 -20.89
N ALA A 230 -14.00 5.16 -22.19
CA ALA A 230 -13.67 3.97 -22.99
C ALA A 230 -12.23 3.47 -22.76
N ALA A 231 -11.36 4.28 -22.17
CA ALA A 231 -9.98 3.91 -21.90
C ALA A 231 -9.89 2.75 -20.90
N PRO A 232 -8.94 1.81 -21.10
CA PRO A 232 -8.61 0.80 -20.11
C PRO A 232 -8.19 1.43 -18.79
N ILE A 233 -8.43 0.74 -17.68
CA ILE A 233 -7.89 1.19 -16.39
C ILE A 233 -6.36 1.13 -16.38
N GLU A 234 -5.75 2.22 -15.92
CA GLU A 234 -4.28 2.38 -15.90
C GLU A 234 -3.68 2.24 -14.50
N GLU A 235 -4.53 2.04 -13.48
CA GLU A 235 -4.11 1.91 -12.08
C GLU A 235 -4.95 0.88 -11.31
N THR A 236 -4.45 0.52 -10.14
CA THR A 236 -5.14 -0.40 -9.24
C THR A 236 -6.36 0.26 -8.58
N LEU A 237 -7.49 -0.44 -8.61
CA LEU A 237 -8.74 0.02 -7.99
C LEU A 237 -8.80 -0.33 -6.50
N PHE A 238 -7.91 -1.22 -6.03
CA PHE A 238 -7.83 -1.71 -4.64
C PHE A 238 -7.82 -0.58 -3.61
N PHE A 239 -7.10 0.50 -3.91
CA PHE A 239 -6.89 1.59 -2.95
C PHE A 239 -8.04 2.60 -2.94
N TYR A 240 -8.96 2.58 -3.90
CA TYR A 240 -10.01 3.60 -4.00
C TYR A 240 -10.88 3.69 -2.74
N PRO A 241 -11.50 2.59 -2.27
CA PRO A 241 -12.25 2.62 -1.01
C PRO A 241 -11.34 2.78 0.21
N LEU A 242 -10.13 2.21 0.19
CA LEU A 242 -9.19 2.26 1.31
C LEU A 242 -8.69 3.66 1.62
N VAL A 243 -8.49 4.52 0.61
CA VAL A 243 -8.10 5.92 0.83
C VAL A 243 -9.15 6.62 1.70
N GLY A 244 -10.44 6.44 1.40
CA GLY A 244 -11.51 7.01 2.20
C GLY A 244 -11.60 6.40 3.61
N ALA A 245 -11.47 5.06 3.71
CA ALA A 245 -11.47 4.36 5.00
C ALA A 245 -10.31 4.80 5.92
N ILE A 246 -9.10 4.93 5.37
CA ILE A 246 -7.91 5.39 6.08
C ILE A 246 -8.09 6.84 6.58
N ASN A 247 -8.64 7.71 5.75
CA ASN A 247 -8.89 9.10 6.16
C ASN A 247 -9.92 9.18 7.29
N LYS A 248 -11.02 8.41 7.22
CA LYS A 248 -12.01 8.34 8.30
C LYS A 248 -11.40 7.80 9.59
N LEU A 249 -10.61 6.73 9.50
CA LEU A 249 -9.91 6.16 10.64
C LEU A 249 -8.96 7.20 11.27
N ALA A 250 -8.12 7.86 10.48
CA ALA A 250 -7.20 8.87 10.98
C ALA A 250 -7.95 10.01 11.70
N ASN A 251 -9.08 10.47 11.17
CA ASN A 251 -9.90 11.50 11.80
C ASN A 251 -10.59 11.03 13.09
N ALA A 252 -10.92 9.74 13.20
CA ALA A 252 -11.56 9.17 14.40
C ALA A 252 -10.57 8.91 15.55
N LEU A 253 -9.26 8.97 15.29
CA LEU A 253 -8.19 8.73 16.26
C LEU A 253 -7.61 10.02 16.86
N VAL A 254 -8.01 11.19 16.36
CA VAL A 254 -7.52 12.52 16.78
C VAL A 254 -8.58 13.27 17.56
#